data_AF-A0A2T4VE67-F1
#
_entry.id   AF-A0A2T4VE67-F1
#
_cell.length_a   1.000
_cell.length_b   1.000
_cell.length_c   1.000
_cell.angle_alpha   90.00
_cell.angle_beta   90.00
_cell.angle_gamma   90.00
#
_symmetry.space_group_name_H-M   'P 1'
#
loop_
_entity.id
_entity.type
_entity.pdbx_description
1 polymer ?
#
loop_
_entity_poly.entity_id
_entity_poly.type
_entity_poly.pdbx_seq_one_letter_code
_entity_poly.pdbx_strand_id
1 'polypeptide(L)'
;MSEPSSERLKVAVLALYEARPVEGPPGDDGQRSVWHLSPQGAELLSFVDREGKVQRQELTLLGEHCVWMSGVGLRTGRVEQVGAVRTEASVVHPDDQPIPARMLRAALALEDYQGGDRYILHIQRVLALARQGLILAGNASAVPVPTAPAAPAPVSPASTPAAAAPQPAAAPQPTQAPQPAPVSAIDPVMIRRQKVEGLTMLIVLGVGLVLGVALLLWLI
;
A
#
# COMPACT_ATOMS: atom_id res chain seq x y z
N MET A 1 -2.51 -5.72 -17.70
CA MET A 1 -3.20 -4.54 -17.13
C MET A 1 -2.33 -3.32 -17.39
N SER A 2 -2.94 -2.20 -17.81
CA SER A 2 -2.24 -0.95 -18.16
C SER A 2 -1.73 -0.22 -16.91
N GLU A 3 -0.62 0.52 -17.03
CA GLU A 3 -0.13 1.39 -15.96
C GLU A 3 -1.16 2.51 -15.65
N PRO A 4 -1.31 2.92 -14.38
CA PRO A 4 -2.25 3.99 -14.02
C PRO A 4 -1.81 5.31 -14.65
N SER A 5 -2.76 6.07 -15.19
CA SER A 5 -2.46 7.40 -15.74
C SER A 5 -2.02 8.35 -14.63
N SER A 6 -1.08 9.24 -14.94
CA SER A 6 -0.52 10.22 -14.00
C SER A 6 -1.60 11.12 -13.37
N GLU A 7 -2.62 11.49 -14.15
CA GLU A 7 -3.75 12.30 -13.66
C GLU A 7 -4.59 11.55 -12.61
N ARG A 8 -4.93 10.27 -12.87
CA ARG A 8 -5.68 9.46 -11.89
C ARG A 8 -4.89 9.27 -10.61
N LEU A 9 -3.57 9.09 -10.72
CA LEU A 9 -2.69 8.95 -9.56
C LEU A 9 -2.70 10.23 -8.72
N LYS A 10 -2.60 11.40 -9.35
CA LYS A 10 -2.66 12.70 -8.66
C LYS A 10 -3.99 12.89 -7.92
N VAL A 11 -5.10 12.59 -8.58
CA VAL A 11 -6.44 12.67 -7.96
C VAL A 11 -6.55 11.71 -6.75
N ALA A 12 -6.07 10.48 -6.89
CA ALA A 12 -6.11 9.49 -5.81
C ALA A 12 -5.31 9.96 -4.58
N VAL A 13 -4.13 10.54 -4.81
CA VAL A 13 -3.25 11.05 -3.76
C VAL A 13 -3.82 12.30 -3.08
N LEU A 14 -4.37 13.25 -3.83
CA LEU A 14 -5.05 14.41 -3.24
C LEU A 14 -6.20 13.98 -2.33
N ALA A 15 -7.00 13.01 -2.78
CA ALA A 15 -8.06 12.45 -1.94
C ALA A 15 -7.50 11.71 -0.70
N LEU A 16 -6.31 11.10 -0.78
CA LEU A 16 -5.64 10.52 0.39
C LEU A 16 -5.22 11.59 1.40
N TYR A 17 -4.82 12.78 0.95
CA TYR A 17 -4.44 13.91 1.83
C TYR A 17 -5.61 14.46 2.62
N GLU A 18 -6.81 14.39 2.04
CA GLU A 18 -8.05 14.84 2.64
C GLU A 18 -8.71 13.75 3.51
N ALA A 19 -8.29 12.49 3.35
CA ALA A 19 -8.84 11.36 4.09
C ALA A 19 -8.50 11.47 5.58
N ARG A 20 -9.53 11.38 6.42
CA ARG A 20 -9.33 11.33 7.88
C ARG A 20 -8.77 9.96 8.27
N PRO A 21 -7.72 9.91 9.11
CA PRO A 21 -7.23 8.65 9.65
C PRO A 21 -8.30 7.99 10.53
N VAL A 22 -8.50 6.70 10.33
CA VAL A 22 -9.31 5.84 11.19
C VAL A 22 -8.36 4.97 12.00
N GLU A 23 -8.44 5.05 13.33
CA GLU A 23 -7.64 4.22 14.21
C GLU A 23 -8.41 2.94 14.57
N GLY A 24 -7.76 1.80 14.34
CA GLY A 24 -8.25 0.51 14.80
C GLY A 24 -7.98 0.30 16.30
N PRO A 25 -8.67 -0.68 16.92
CA PRO A 25 -8.36 -1.05 18.30
C PRO A 25 -6.91 -1.52 18.42
N PRO A 26 -6.28 -1.32 19.60
CA PRO A 26 -4.97 -1.90 19.87
C PRO A 26 -5.07 -3.44 19.83
N GLY A 27 -4.13 -4.08 19.15
CA GLY A 27 -3.94 -5.52 19.19
C GLY A 27 -3.36 -6.00 20.53
N ASP A 28 -3.24 -7.31 20.70
CA ASP A 28 -2.77 -7.94 21.94
C ASP A 28 -1.32 -7.54 22.30
N ASP A 29 -0.50 -7.26 21.29
CA ASP A 29 0.86 -6.72 21.41
C ASP A 29 0.87 -5.20 21.73
N GLY A 30 -0.30 -4.56 21.78
CA GLY A 30 -0.48 -3.12 21.93
C GLY A 30 -0.15 -2.32 20.68
N GLN A 31 0.04 -2.99 19.52
CA GLN A 31 0.15 -2.34 18.23
C GLN A 31 -1.20 -1.74 17.85
N ARG A 32 -1.21 -0.53 17.30
CA ARG A 32 -2.42 0.08 16.73
C ARG A 32 -2.28 0.13 15.21
N SER A 33 -3.40 0.00 14.52
CA SER A 33 -3.46 0.26 13.08
C SER A 33 -4.12 1.61 12.82
N VAL A 34 -3.58 2.37 11.88
CA VAL A 34 -4.12 3.66 11.43
C VAL A 34 -4.30 3.61 9.93
N TRP A 35 -5.52 3.86 9.48
CA TRP A 35 -5.95 3.68 8.09
C TRP A 35 -6.35 5.03 7.51
N HIS A 36 -5.72 5.43 6.43
CA HIS A 36 -6.19 6.50 5.55
C HIS A 36 -6.76 5.85 4.30
N LEU A 37 -8.09 5.94 4.15
CA LEU A 37 -8.81 5.36 3.04
C LEU A 37 -9.36 6.48 2.16
N SER A 38 -8.89 6.53 0.90
CA SER A 38 -9.44 7.43 -0.11
C SER A 38 -10.40 6.66 -1.04
N PRO A 39 -11.59 7.21 -1.34
CA PRO A 39 -12.53 6.59 -2.27
C PRO A 39 -12.01 6.46 -3.72
N GLN A 40 -10.86 7.06 -4.02
CA GLN A 40 -10.24 7.13 -5.34
C GLN A 40 -9.15 6.06 -5.52
N GLY A 41 -9.12 5.05 -4.64
CA GLY A 41 -8.23 3.89 -4.75
C GLY A 41 -6.79 4.18 -4.27
N ALA A 42 -6.64 5.13 -3.36
CA ALA A 42 -5.41 5.35 -2.60
C ALA A 42 -5.63 4.97 -1.14
N GLU A 43 -4.71 4.23 -0.56
CA GLU A 43 -4.84 3.72 0.79
C GLU A 43 -3.49 3.74 1.48
N LEU A 44 -3.47 4.17 2.74
CA LEU A 44 -2.30 4.09 3.59
C LEU A 44 -2.69 3.38 4.89
N LEU A 45 -2.03 2.26 5.16
CA LEU A 45 -2.18 1.50 6.38
C LEU A 45 -0.89 1.57 7.17
N SER A 46 -0.95 2.12 8.38
CA SER A 46 0.21 2.28 9.27
C SER A 46 0.01 1.47 10.54
N PHE A 47 0.95 0.58 10.83
CA PHE A 47 1.00 -0.16 12.09
C PHE A 47 2.01 0.52 13.02
N VAL A 48 1.55 0.93 14.20
CA VAL A 48 2.34 1.67 15.18
C VAL A 48 2.47 0.90 16.48
N ASP A 49 3.65 0.94 17.09
CA ASP A 49 3.86 0.38 18.42
C ASP A 49 3.21 1.25 19.52
N ARG A 50 3.37 0.80 20.77
CA ARG A 50 2.82 1.47 21.96
C ARG A 50 3.41 2.87 22.13
N GLU A 51 4.66 3.06 21.74
CA GLU A 51 5.41 4.31 21.74
C GLU A 51 5.01 5.23 20.57
N GLY A 52 4.16 4.74 19.65
CA GLY A 52 3.65 5.49 18.53
C GLY A 52 4.63 5.60 17.35
N LYS A 53 5.67 4.76 17.29
CA LYS A 53 6.57 4.65 16.12
C LYS A 53 5.98 3.70 15.10
N VAL A 54 6.20 4.02 13.82
CA VAL A 54 5.72 3.19 12.70
C VAL A 54 6.61 1.95 12.59
N GLN A 55 6.01 0.77 12.67
CA GLN A 55 6.67 -0.53 12.55
C GLN A 55 6.50 -1.14 11.14
N ARG A 56 5.33 -0.93 10.54
CA ARG A 56 5.00 -1.34 9.18
C ARG A 56 4.08 -0.30 8.55
N GLN A 57 4.28 -0.05 7.27
CA GLN A 57 3.44 0.85 6.51
C GLN A 57 3.17 0.28 5.13
N GLU A 58 1.92 0.24 4.73
CA GLU A 58 1.48 -0.23 3.42
C GLU A 58 0.79 0.91 2.68
N LEU A 59 1.31 1.24 1.51
CA LEU A 59 0.73 2.23 0.61
C LEU A 59 0.23 1.50 -0.63
N THR A 60 -1.08 1.62 -0.90
CA THR A 60 -1.67 1.15 -2.15
C THR A 60 -2.10 2.36 -2.97
N LEU A 61 -1.62 2.46 -4.22
CA LEU A 61 -2.00 3.49 -5.17
C LEU A 61 -2.47 2.83 -6.46
N LEU A 62 -3.79 2.84 -6.71
CA LEU A 62 -4.40 2.32 -7.94
C LEU A 62 -3.93 0.89 -8.32
N GLY A 63 -3.84 0.01 -7.31
CA GLY A 63 -3.42 -1.39 -7.46
C GLY A 63 -1.90 -1.62 -7.42
N GLU A 64 -1.08 -0.57 -7.38
CA GLU A 64 0.34 -0.69 -7.03
C GLU A 64 0.49 -0.69 -5.52
N HIS A 65 1.35 -1.56 -4.99
CA HIS A 65 1.53 -1.71 -3.55
C HIS A 65 2.99 -1.49 -3.16
N CYS A 66 3.21 -0.67 -2.13
CA CYS A 66 4.51 -0.46 -1.51
C CYS A 66 4.39 -0.79 -0.02
N VAL A 67 5.26 -1.66 0.47
CA VAL A 67 5.32 -2.02 1.89
C VAL A 67 6.67 -1.61 2.44
N TRP A 68 6.66 -0.84 3.50
CA TRP A 68 7.82 -0.57 4.32
C TRP A 68 7.69 -1.30 5.66
N MET A 69 8.77 -1.91 6.12
CA MET A 69 8.86 -2.49 7.46
C MET A 69 10.16 -2.07 8.13
N SER A 70 10.07 -1.73 9.41
CA SER A 70 11.23 -1.45 10.25
C SER A 70 12.20 -2.64 10.22
N GLY A 71 13.49 -2.37 10.02
CA GLY A 71 14.54 -3.39 9.93
C GLY A 71 14.61 -4.18 8.60
N VAL A 72 13.56 -4.16 7.77
CA VAL A 72 13.55 -4.88 6.47
C VAL A 72 13.69 -3.93 5.28
N GLY A 73 13.13 -2.72 5.38
CA GLY A 73 13.12 -1.72 4.31
C GLY A 73 11.90 -1.84 3.40
N LEU A 74 12.03 -1.33 2.17
CA LEU A 74 10.94 -1.23 1.22
C LEU A 74 10.82 -2.47 0.32
N ARG A 75 9.59 -2.87 0.03
CA ARG A 75 9.20 -3.91 -0.92
C ARG A 75 8.04 -3.39 -1.78
N THR A 76 7.87 -3.98 -2.96
CA THR A 76 6.76 -3.64 -3.86
C THR A 76 5.90 -4.87 -4.15
N GLY A 77 4.70 -4.63 -4.66
CA GLY A 77 3.81 -5.66 -5.15
C GLY A 77 2.67 -5.08 -5.96
N ARG A 78 1.69 -5.93 -6.26
CA ARG A 78 0.38 -5.53 -6.79
C ARG A 78 -0.73 -5.99 -5.88
N VAL A 79 -1.79 -5.20 -5.82
CA VAL A 79 -3.05 -5.65 -5.22
C VAL A 79 -3.97 -6.08 -6.34
N GLU A 80 -4.47 -7.31 -6.25
CA GLU A 80 -5.59 -7.75 -7.06
C GLU A 80 -6.88 -7.31 -6.36
N GLN A 81 -7.48 -6.24 -6.89
CA GLN A 81 -8.70 -5.64 -6.35
C GLN A 81 -9.89 -6.02 -7.22
N VAL A 82 -10.97 -6.49 -6.56
CA VAL A 82 -12.30 -6.60 -7.16
C VAL A 82 -13.07 -5.34 -6.76
N GLY A 83 -12.89 -4.24 -7.49
CA GLY A 83 -13.54 -2.96 -7.22
C GLY A 83 -12.57 -1.78 -7.03
N ALA A 84 -13.07 -0.65 -6.52
CA ALA A 84 -12.29 0.58 -6.34
C ALA A 84 -11.61 0.73 -4.96
N VAL A 85 -11.99 -0.11 -4.00
CA VAL A 85 -11.53 -0.06 -2.60
C VAL A 85 -11.07 -1.44 -2.17
N ARG A 86 -9.99 -1.53 -1.39
CA ARG A 86 -9.48 -2.78 -0.85
C ARG A 86 -10.47 -3.31 0.17
N THR A 87 -10.91 -4.53 -0.07
CA THR A 87 -11.67 -5.33 0.89
C THR A 87 -10.74 -6.31 1.58
N GLU A 88 -11.19 -6.94 2.66
CA GLU A 88 -10.48 -8.03 3.33
C GLU A 88 -10.13 -9.19 2.37
N ALA A 89 -10.88 -9.33 1.27
CA ALA A 89 -10.64 -10.33 0.23
C ALA A 89 -9.57 -9.92 -0.81
N SER A 90 -8.99 -8.73 -0.71
CA SER A 90 -7.99 -8.25 -1.68
C SER A 90 -6.64 -8.94 -1.45
N VAL A 91 -6.16 -9.63 -2.48
CA VAL A 91 -4.89 -10.37 -2.42
C VAL A 91 -3.74 -9.46 -2.83
N VAL A 92 -2.73 -9.37 -1.97
CA VAL A 92 -1.47 -8.69 -2.28
C VAL A 92 -0.49 -9.71 -2.84
N HIS A 93 -0.06 -9.50 -4.07
CA HIS A 93 0.97 -10.26 -4.76
C HIS A 93 2.30 -9.53 -4.65
N PRO A 94 3.20 -9.92 -3.72
CA PRO A 94 4.51 -9.29 -3.58
C PRO A 94 5.37 -9.56 -4.82
N ASP A 95 6.15 -8.57 -5.24
CA ASP A 95 7.16 -8.77 -6.29
C ASP A 95 8.36 -9.54 -5.70
N ASP A 96 9.00 -10.42 -6.49
CA ASP A 96 10.18 -11.18 -6.06
C ASP A 96 11.36 -10.27 -5.68
N GLN A 97 11.48 -9.14 -6.38
CA GLN A 97 12.41 -8.06 -6.08
C GLN A 97 11.68 -6.71 -6.16
N PRO A 98 12.09 -5.70 -5.37
CA PRO A 98 11.50 -4.37 -5.45
C PRO A 98 11.61 -3.80 -6.86
N ILE A 99 10.49 -3.34 -7.43
CA ILE A 99 10.44 -2.76 -8.77
C ILE A 99 10.67 -1.24 -8.68
N PRO A 100 11.81 -0.69 -9.18
CA PRO A 100 12.15 0.72 -9.05
C PRO A 100 11.11 1.69 -9.61
N ALA A 101 10.52 1.34 -10.76
CA ALA A 101 9.54 2.19 -11.44
C ALA A 101 8.30 2.50 -10.57
N ARG A 102 7.81 1.51 -9.80
CA ARG A 102 6.67 1.70 -8.90
C ARG A 102 7.02 2.61 -7.74
N MET A 103 8.18 2.38 -7.15
CA MET A 103 8.67 3.20 -6.03
C MET A 103 8.83 4.64 -6.46
N LEU A 104 9.37 4.87 -7.66
CA LEU A 104 9.54 6.20 -8.21
C LEU A 104 8.19 6.87 -8.50
N ARG A 105 7.22 6.14 -9.08
CA ARG A 105 5.85 6.66 -9.25
C ARG A 105 5.20 7.04 -7.92
N ALA A 106 5.29 6.18 -6.91
CA ALA A 106 4.76 6.45 -5.58
C ALA A 106 5.47 7.64 -4.91
N ALA A 107 6.79 7.75 -5.06
CA ALA A 107 7.57 8.87 -4.53
C ALA A 107 7.16 10.20 -5.18
N LEU A 108 7.06 10.24 -6.51
CA LEU A 108 6.64 11.42 -7.27
C LEU A 108 5.19 11.80 -6.95
N ALA A 109 4.31 10.82 -6.80
CA ALA A 109 2.93 11.03 -6.41
C ALA A 109 2.80 11.77 -5.07
N LEU A 110 3.66 11.43 -4.10
CA LEU A 110 3.63 11.98 -2.75
C LEU A 110 4.50 13.24 -2.56
N GLU A 111 5.27 13.65 -3.57
CA GLU A 111 6.33 14.67 -3.44
C GLU A 111 5.79 16.02 -2.94
N ASP A 112 4.61 16.43 -3.43
CA ASP A 112 4.01 17.74 -3.12
C ASP A 112 3.19 17.77 -1.83
N TYR A 113 3.18 16.69 -1.02
CA TYR A 113 2.46 16.70 0.25
C TYR A 113 3.09 17.71 1.22
N GLN A 114 2.28 18.66 1.69
CA GLN A 114 2.68 19.69 2.67
C GLN A 114 1.80 19.68 3.93
N GLY A 115 0.95 18.67 4.11
CA GLY A 115 0.09 18.56 5.27
C GLY A 115 0.84 18.16 6.55
N GLY A 116 0.12 18.16 7.68
CA GLY A 116 0.67 17.83 9.00
C GLY A 116 0.54 16.36 9.40
N ASP A 117 0.01 15.48 8.54
CA ASP A 117 -0.18 14.08 8.91
C ASP A 117 1.15 13.35 9.00
N ARG A 118 1.48 12.91 10.23
CA ARG A 118 2.76 12.26 10.53
C ARG A 118 2.99 10.96 9.75
N TYR A 119 1.93 10.23 9.41
CA TYR A 119 2.02 8.95 8.71
C TYR A 119 2.25 9.15 7.21
N ILE A 120 1.56 10.13 6.62
CA ILE A 120 1.78 10.49 5.22
C ILE A 120 3.19 11.08 5.05
N LEU A 121 3.63 11.96 5.96
CA LEU A 121 5.00 12.48 5.98
C LEU A 121 6.05 11.36 6.14
N HIS A 122 5.76 10.33 6.95
CA HIS A 122 6.67 9.21 7.12
C HIS A 122 6.85 8.43 5.81
N ILE A 123 5.76 8.02 5.14
CA ILE A 123 5.88 7.25 3.89
C ILE A 123 6.50 8.09 2.77
N GLN A 124 6.20 9.38 2.70
CA GLN A 124 6.82 10.33 1.76
C GLN A 124 8.34 10.35 1.94
N ARG A 125 8.84 10.46 3.18
CA ARG A 125 10.28 10.42 3.47
C ARG A 125 10.91 9.08 3.12
N VAL A 126 10.27 7.97 3.45
CA VAL A 126 10.75 6.62 3.11
C VAL A 126 10.91 6.48 1.59
N LEU A 127 9.90 6.90 0.83
CA LEU A 127 9.93 6.83 -0.64
C LEU A 127 10.95 7.81 -1.25
N ALA A 128 11.11 9.00 -0.67
CA ALA A 128 12.13 9.95 -1.11
C ALA A 128 13.56 9.41 -0.90
N LEU A 129 13.83 8.78 0.25
CA LEU A 129 15.11 8.10 0.52
C LEU A 129 15.33 6.94 -0.45
N ALA A 130 14.28 6.16 -0.73
CA ALA A 130 14.38 5.06 -1.66
C ALA A 130 14.65 5.54 -3.09
N ARG A 131 14.02 6.64 -3.54
CA ARG A 131 14.32 7.33 -4.80
C ARG A 131 15.78 7.75 -4.87
N GLN A 132 16.30 8.36 -3.80
CA GLN A 132 17.70 8.78 -3.74
C GLN A 132 18.66 7.58 -3.83
N GLY A 133 18.36 6.48 -3.14
CA GLY A 133 19.12 5.23 -3.24
C GLY A 133 19.14 4.67 -4.66
N LEU A 134 18.01 4.73 -5.38
CA LEU A 134 17.93 4.31 -6.78
C LEU A 134 18.76 5.21 -7.72
N ILE A 135 18.78 6.52 -7.48
CA ILE A 135 19.62 7.47 -8.25
C ILE A 135 21.10 7.16 -8.06
N LEU A 136 21.53 6.95 -6.81
CA LEU A 136 22.92 6.61 -6.48
C LEU A 136 23.34 5.25 -7.07
N ALA A 137 22.41 4.31 -7.16
CA ALA A 137 22.63 3.01 -7.79
C ALA A 137 22.60 3.03 -9.33
N GLY A 138 22.33 4.19 -9.97
CA GLY A 138 22.24 4.32 -11.43
C GLY A 138 20.95 3.79 -12.05
N ASN A 139 19.92 3.49 -11.25
CA ASN A 139 18.67 2.86 -11.68
C ASN A 139 17.54 3.86 -12.00
N ALA A 140 17.83 5.17 -12.03
CA ALA A 140 16.80 6.22 -12.15
C ALA A 140 16.29 6.48 -13.59
N SER A 141 16.90 5.89 -14.61
CA SER A 141 16.76 6.37 -16.01
C SER A 141 15.51 5.91 -16.78
N ALA A 142 14.43 5.46 -16.14
CA ALA A 142 13.29 4.88 -16.86
C ALA A 142 11.90 5.29 -16.35
N VAL A 143 11.67 6.57 -16.08
CA VAL A 143 10.30 7.11 -16.01
C VAL A 143 10.16 8.24 -17.02
N PRO A 144 9.40 8.05 -18.11
CA PRO A 144 9.05 9.16 -18.99
C PRO A 144 8.10 10.08 -18.22
N VAL A 145 8.60 11.27 -17.85
CA VAL A 145 7.76 12.39 -17.42
C VAL A 145 6.99 12.87 -18.66
N PRO A 146 5.65 12.78 -18.73
CA PRO A 146 4.92 13.37 -19.84
C PRO A 146 4.99 14.89 -19.70
N THR A 147 5.71 15.53 -20.62
CA THR A 147 5.72 16.98 -20.81
C THR A 147 4.28 17.46 -21.03
N ALA A 148 3.88 18.50 -20.31
CA ALA A 148 2.55 19.08 -20.28
C ALA A 148 1.93 19.31 -21.68
N PRO A 149 0.63 19.01 -21.89
CA PRO A 149 -0.07 19.46 -23.09
C PRO A 149 -0.21 20.98 -23.06
N ALA A 150 0.19 21.62 -24.16
CA ALA A 150 -0.03 23.03 -24.40
C ALA A 150 -1.52 23.38 -24.31
N ALA A 151 -1.77 24.54 -23.68
CA ALA A 151 -3.05 25.20 -23.49
C ALA A 151 -3.80 25.51 -24.83
N PRO A 152 -5.10 25.83 -24.75
CA PRO A 152 -6.12 25.44 -25.73
C PRO A 152 -6.43 26.50 -26.79
N ALA A 153 -7.13 26.08 -27.85
CA ALA A 153 -7.79 26.96 -28.82
C ALA A 153 -9.18 26.40 -29.21
N PRO A 154 -10.11 27.26 -29.68
CA PRO A 154 -11.49 27.32 -29.18
C PRO A 154 -12.58 26.67 -30.06
N VAL A 155 -13.75 26.55 -29.42
CA VAL A 155 -15.13 26.21 -29.84
C VAL A 155 -15.53 26.28 -31.33
N SER A 156 -16.39 25.33 -31.76
CA SER A 156 -17.69 25.63 -32.39
C SER A 156 -18.62 24.40 -32.48
N PRO A 157 -19.95 24.61 -32.57
CA PRO A 157 -20.96 23.65 -32.12
C PRO A 157 -21.73 22.96 -33.27
N ALA A 158 -22.65 22.07 -32.86
CA ALA A 158 -23.81 21.53 -33.57
C ALA A 158 -23.63 20.21 -34.34
N SER A 159 -24.35 19.18 -33.90
CA SER A 159 -25.54 18.69 -34.61
C SER A 159 -26.33 17.69 -33.76
N THR A 160 -27.62 17.96 -33.60
CA THR A 160 -28.70 17.08 -33.13
C THR A 160 -28.76 15.76 -33.88
N PRO A 161 -29.34 14.71 -33.26
CA PRO A 161 -30.59 14.20 -33.83
C PRO A 161 -31.71 14.00 -32.81
N ALA A 162 -32.91 14.01 -33.39
CA ALA A 162 -34.22 14.06 -32.78
C ALA A 162 -34.71 12.74 -32.15
N ALA A 163 -35.65 12.93 -31.22
CA ALA A 163 -36.86 12.13 -30.99
C ALA A 163 -36.73 10.62 -30.68
N ALA A 164 -36.93 10.28 -29.41
CA ALA A 164 -38.02 9.36 -29.00
C ALA A 164 -38.22 9.42 -27.47
N ALA A 165 -39.41 9.85 -27.06
CA ALA A 165 -40.05 9.45 -25.81
C ALA A 165 -41.43 8.89 -26.20
N PRO A 166 -42.23 8.26 -25.33
CA PRO A 166 -42.03 7.96 -23.90
C PRO A 166 -42.40 6.51 -23.52
N GLN A 167 -41.96 5.98 -22.38
CA GLN A 167 -42.71 4.91 -21.69
C GLN A 167 -42.47 4.95 -20.16
N PRO A 168 -43.45 4.49 -19.34
CA PRO A 168 -43.81 5.09 -18.06
C PRO A 168 -43.24 4.35 -16.85
N ALA A 169 -43.33 5.04 -15.72
CA ALA A 169 -42.96 4.61 -14.38
C ALA A 169 -43.45 3.20 -13.98
N ALA A 170 -42.56 2.44 -13.36
CA ALA A 170 -42.91 1.34 -12.46
C ALA A 170 -42.09 1.47 -11.17
N ALA A 171 -42.79 1.25 -10.05
CA ALA A 171 -42.45 1.57 -8.67
C ALA A 171 -41.36 0.67 -8.02
N PRO A 172 -40.88 0.99 -6.80
CA PRO A 172 -39.71 0.38 -6.17
C PRO A 172 -39.98 -0.85 -5.27
N GLN A 173 -38.92 -1.70 -5.16
CA GLN A 173 -38.53 -2.58 -4.03
C GLN A 173 -39.30 -3.92 -3.79
N PRO A 174 -38.66 -5.02 -3.31
CA PRO A 174 -38.03 -5.09 -1.98
C PRO A 174 -36.65 -5.77 -1.84
N THR A 175 -35.91 -5.17 -0.92
CA THR A 175 -34.87 -5.66 0.01
C THR A 175 -34.86 -7.18 0.25
N GLN A 176 -33.74 -7.84 -0.08
CA GLN A 176 -33.32 -9.08 0.56
C GLN A 176 -32.13 -8.80 1.47
N ALA A 177 -32.33 -9.01 2.77
CA ALA A 177 -31.29 -9.00 3.77
C ALA A 177 -30.46 -10.29 3.69
N PRO A 178 -29.12 -10.23 3.67
CA PRO A 178 -28.30 -11.40 3.98
C PRO A 178 -28.20 -11.54 5.51
N GLN A 179 -28.76 -12.64 6.02
CA GLN A 179 -28.54 -13.11 7.38
C GLN A 179 -27.07 -13.53 7.62
N PRO A 180 -26.60 -13.51 8.88
CA PRO A 180 -25.20 -13.68 9.24
C PRO A 180 -24.84 -15.13 9.55
N ALA A 181 -23.66 -15.59 9.10
CA ALA A 181 -22.83 -16.65 9.71
C ALA A 181 -21.56 -16.92 8.86
N PRO A 182 -20.49 -17.55 9.40
CA PRO A 182 -19.94 -17.48 10.75
C PRO A 182 -18.45 -17.04 10.73
N VAL A 183 -17.96 -16.88 11.95
CA VAL A 183 -16.64 -16.40 12.38
C VAL A 183 -15.48 -17.32 11.97
N SER A 184 -14.31 -16.69 11.79
CA SER A 184 -12.96 -17.24 11.95
C SER A 184 -12.48 -18.29 10.94
N ALA A 185 -11.70 -17.83 9.97
CA ALA A 185 -10.64 -18.63 9.37
C ALA A 185 -9.34 -17.83 9.36
N ILE A 186 -8.50 -18.08 10.36
CA ILE A 186 -7.11 -17.65 10.38
C ILE A 186 -6.42 -18.31 9.18
N ASP A 187 -5.83 -17.48 8.33
CA ASP A 187 -5.20 -17.90 7.08
C ASP A 187 -3.99 -18.81 7.35
N PRO A 188 -3.99 -20.10 6.93
CA PRO A 188 -2.97 -21.09 7.29
C PRO A 188 -1.59 -20.84 6.66
N VAL A 189 -1.47 -19.86 5.75
CA VAL A 189 -0.21 -19.52 5.07
C VAL A 189 0.77 -18.76 6.00
N MET A 190 0.25 -17.95 6.94
CA MET A 190 1.12 -17.21 7.89
C MET A 190 1.79 -18.14 8.91
N ILE A 191 1.11 -19.21 9.33
CA ILE A 191 1.64 -20.19 10.29
C ILE A 191 2.85 -20.95 9.72
N ARG A 192 2.91 -21.13 8.39
CA ARG A 192 3.97 -21.92 7.75
C ARG A 192 5.28 -21.14 7.58
N ARG A 193 5.25 -19.82 7.37
CA ARG A 193 6.47 -18.98 7.24
C ARG A 193 7.09 -18.62 8.59
N GLN A 194 6.29 -18.33 9.61
CA GLN A 194 6.78 -18.03 10.97
C GLN A 194 7.56 -19.22 11.58
N LYS A 195 7.24 -20.45 11.17
CA LYS A 195 7.90 -21.69 11.62
C LYS A 195 9.32 -21.87 11.07
N VAL A 196 9.65 -21.28 9.92
CA VAL A 196 10.97 -21.43 9.27
C VAL A 196 11.99 -20.43 9.82
N GLU A 197 11.53 -19.22 10.14
CA GLU A 197 12.36 -18.16 10.73
C GLU A 197 12.71 -18.46 12.21
N GLY A 198 11.75 -19.01 12.98
CA GLY A 198 12.02 -19.45 14.35
C GLY A 198 13.04 -20.59 14.43
N LEU A 199 13.04 -21.50 13.44
CA LEU A 199 13.98 -22.62 13.39
C LEU A 199 15.42 -22.16 13.08
N THR A 200 15.59 -21.20 12.17
CA THR A 200 16.91 -20.67 11.81
C THR A 200 17.54 -19.91 12.98
N MET A 201 16.75 -19.15 13.75
CA MET A 201 17.22 -18.47 14.95
C MET A 201 17.71 -19.45 16.04
N LEU A 202 17.00 -20.58 16.22
CA LEU A 202 17.34 -21.62 17.19
C LEU A 202 18.63 -22.37 16.81
N ILE A 203 18.86 -22.61 15.52
CA ILE A 203 20.09 -23.24 15.03
C ILE A 203 21.30 -22.33 15.27
N VAL A 204 21.20 -21.04 14.94
CA VAL A 204 22.31 -20.08 15.15
C VAL A 204 22.65 -19.95 16.64
N LEU A 205 21.63 -19.87 17.51
CA LEU A 205 21.83 -19.85 18.96
C LEU A 205 22.51 -21.13 19.46
N GLY A 206 22.06 -22.30 19.00
CA GLY A 206 22.64 -23.58 19.38
C GLY A 206 24.10 -23.72 18.97
N VAL A 207 24.45 -23.34 17.73
CA VAL A 207 25.84 -23.37 17.25
C VAL A 207 26.72 -22.40 18.05
N GLY A 208 26.23 -21.18 18.30
CA GLY A 208 26.94 -20.19 19.11
C GLY A 208 27.22 -20.68 20.54
N LEU A 209 26.24 -21.32 21.16
CA LEU A 209 26.38 -21.89 22.51
C LEU A 209 27.43 -23.02 22.54
N VAL A 210 27.38 -23.95 21.59
CA VAL A 210 28.34 -25.07 21.52
C VAL A 210 29.76 -24.58 21.32
N LEU A 211 29.97 -23.61 20.42
CA LEU A 211 31.28 -22.99 20.20
C LEU A 211 31.77 -22.24 21.44
N GLY A 212 30.89 -21.51 22.12
CA GLY A 212 31.20 -20.81 23.36
C GLY A 212 31.64 -21.76 24.48
N VAL A 213 30.91 -22.87 24.68
CA VAL A 213 31.26 -23.89 25.67
C VAL A 213 32.56 -24.61 25.30
N ALA A 214 32.78 -24.94 24.02
CA ALA A 214 34.00 -25.57 23.56
C ALA A 214 35.23 -24.67 23.79
N LEU A 215 35.11 -23.37 23.50
CA LEU A 215 36.16 -22.39 23.79
C LEU A 215 36.42 -22.24 25.29
N LEU A 216 35.37 -22.23 26.12
CA LEU A 216 35.50 -22.16 27.57
C LEU A 216 36.22 -23.40 28.13
N LEU A 217 35.86 -24.59 27.66
CA LEU A 217 36.51 -25.85 28.05
C LEU A 217 37.95 -25.95 27.55
N TRP A 218 38.29 -25.28 26.46
CA TRP A 218 39.67 -25.20 25.97
C TRP A 218 40.52 -24.21 26.77
N LEU A 219 39.90 -23.21 27.38
CA LEU A 219 40.58 -22.17 28.17
C LEU A 219 40.91 -22.62 29.60
N ILE A 220 40.16 -23.57 30.14
CA ILE A 220 40.31 -24.15 31.49
C ILE A 220 41.27 -25.34 31.44
#